data_AF-D5V092-F1
#
_entry.id   AF-D5V092-F1
#
_cell.length_a   1.000
_cell.length_b   1.000
_cell.length_c   1.000
_cell.angle_alpha   90.00
_cell.angle_beta   90.00
_cell.angle_gamma   90.00
#
_symmetry.space_group_name_H-M   'P 1'
#
loop_
_entity.id
_entity.type
_entity.pdbx_description
1 polymer ?
#
loop_
_entity_poly.entity_id
_entity_poly.type
_entity_poly.pdbx_seq_one_letter_code
_entity_poly.pdbx_strand_id
1 'polypeptide(L)'
;MTRIKLSNYGNSAFEKLIGHNKNILDKWNELEVTLFTSSSLSTELLEQVRRTIAFENECEYCMVKGGKVDPYQTDEKINLAIAFAQIFSINHKDISNKHFELLKEEFTDKEISELCTFISFISSSQKLGRIYNLTEEYQQNKVTSMKELT
;
A
#
# COMPACT_ATOMS: atom_id res chain seq x y z
N MET A 1 16.37 -10.69 -9.48
CA MET A 1 15.71 -12.02 -9.64
C MET A 1 14.82 -12.31 -8.45
N THR A 2 13.57 -12.73 -8.69
CA THR A 2 12.60 -13.11 -7.65
C THR A 2 12.95 -14.44 -6.97
N ARG A 3 12.48 -14.65 -5.73
CA ARG A 3 12.74 -15.88 -4.95
C ARG A 3 12.00 -17.11 -5.48
N ILE A 4 10.90 -16.92 -6.20
CA ILE A 4 10.16 -17.97 -6.90
C ILE A 4 9.96 -17.58 -8.36
N LYS A 5 9.70 -18.58 -9.22
CA LYS A 5 9.41 -18.34 -10.64
C LYS A 5 8.10 -17.56 -10.79
N LEU A 6 8.06 -16.68 -11.79
CA LEU A 6 6.81 -16.04 -12.22
C LEU A 6 5.89 -17.09 -12.83
N SER A 7 4.60 -17.07 -12.49
CA SER A 7 3.60 -17.90 -13.15
C SER A 7 3.19 -17.31 -14.52
N ASN A 8 2.35 -18.06 -15.24
CA ASN A 8 1.77 -17.61 -16.51
C ASN A 8 0.50 -16.74 -16.32
N TYR A 9 0.05 -16.52 -15.08
CA TYR A 9 -1.20 -15.82 -14.78
C TYR A 9 -0.91 -14.46 -14.13
N GLY A 10 -1.56 -13.40 -14.60
CA GLY A 10 -1.34 -12.03 -14.13
C GLY A 10 -0.63 -11.14 -15.14
N ASN A 11 -0.91 -9.84 -15.07
CA ASN A 11 -0.40 -8.82 -15.98
C ASN A 11 0.91 -8.23 -15.49
N SER A 12 1.01 -7.95 -14.18
CA SER A 12 2.24 -7.46 -13.54
C SER A 12 3.12 -8.59 -13.01
N ALA A 13 4.39 -8.29 -12.74
CA ALA A 13 5.30 -9.23 -12.08
C ALA A 13 4.81 -9.61 -10.66
N PHE A 14 4.17 -8.68 -9.95
CA PHE A 14 3.52 -8.96 -8.66
C PHE A 14 2.37 -9.96 -8.81
N GLU A 15 1.45 -9.71 -9.75
CA GLU A 15 0.34 -10.63 -10.02
C GLU A 15 0.85 -12.02 -10.41
N LYS A 16 1.92 -12.11 -11.21
CA LYS A 16 2.55 -13.39 -11.58
C LYS A 16 3.16 -14.14 -10.40
N LEU A 17 3.59 -13.45 -9.35
CA LEU A 17 4.11 -14.09 -8.13
C LEU A 17 3.00 -14.71 -7.27
N ILE A 18 1.81 -14.08 -7.21
CA ILE A 18 0.66 -14.66 -6.51
C ILE A 18 -0.22 -15.54 -7.41
N GLY A 19 -0.03 -15.44 -8.74
CA GLY A 19 -0.81 -16.11 -9.78
C GLY A 19 -0.57 -17.60 -9.94
N HIS A 20 0.30 -18.23 -9.14
CA HIS A 20 0.40 -19.70 -9.07
C HIS A 20 -0.93 -20.36 -8.73
N ASN A 21 -1.84 -19.62 -8.08
CA ASN A 21 -3.24 -19.97 -7.95
C ASN A 21 -4.12 -18.85 -8.55
N LYS A 22 -4.66 -19.09 -9.74
CA LYS A 22 -5.49 -18.10 -10.47
C LYS A 22 -6.71 -17.64 -9.66
N ASN A 23 -7.36 -18.54 -8.92
CA ASN A 23 -8.55 -18.18 -8.12
C ASN A 23 -8.20 -17.21 -6.98
N ILE A 24 -7.01 -17.35 -6.38
CA ILE A 24 -6.53 -16.40 -5.37
C ILE A 24 -6.22 -15.05 -6.02
N LEU A 25 -5.51 -15.07 -7.15
CA LEU A 25 -5.17 -13.86 -7.90
C LEU A 25 -6.43 -13.08 -8.34
N ASP A 26 -7.43 -13.76 -8.90
CA ASP A 26 -8.66 -13.12 -9.37
C ASP A 26 -9.37 -12.36 -8.22
N LYS A 27 -9.51 -13.00 -7.05
CA LYS A 27 -10.12 -12.39 -5.86
C LYS A 27 -9.27 -11.28 -5.25
N TRP A 28 -7.94 -11.43 -5.30
CA TRP A 28 -7.00 -10.42 -4.83
C TRP A 28 -7.13 -9.14 -5.65
N ASN A 29 -7.17 -9.27 -6.98
CA ASN A 29 -7.34 -8.15 -7.90
C ASN A 29 -8.71 -7.51 -7.76
N GLU A 30 -9.78 -8.30 -7.58
CA GLU A 30 -11.13 -7.77 -7.34
C GLU A 30 -11.19 -6.90 -6.09
N LEU A 31 -10.54 -7.34 -5.01
CA LEU A 31 -10.44 -6.55 -3.77
C LEU A 31 -9.60 -5.28 -3.99
N GLU A 32 -8.44 -5.39 -4.66
CA GLU A 32 -7.60 -4.21 -4.98
C GLU A 32 -8.40 -3.16 -5.76
N VAL A 33 -9.07 -3.57 -6.84
CA VAL A 33 -9.89 -2.68 -7.66
C VAL A 33 -10.98 -2.03 -6.80
N THR A 34 -11.72 -2.82 -6.02
CA THR A 34 -12.80 -2.31 -5.17
C THR A 34 -12.30 -1.26 -4.18
N LEU A 35 -11.13 -1.49 -3.57
CA LEU A 35 -10.52 -0.56 -2.62
C LEU A 35 -10.15 0.78 -3.25
N PHE A 36 -9.74 0.81 -4.53
CA PHE A 36 -9.38 2.05 -5.22
C PHE A 36 -10.56 2.74 -5.92
N THR A 37 -11.57 1.99 -6.38
CA THR A 37 -12.65 2.55 -7.22
C THR A 37 -13.96 2.80 -6.46
N SER A 38 -14.15 2.13 -5.32
CA SER A 38 -15.41 2.14 -4.58
C SER A 38 -15.30 2.70 -3.16
N SER A 39 -14.12 3.21 -2.77
CA SER A 39 -13.93 3.87 -1.49
C SER A 39 -14.52 5.29 -1.48
N SER A 40 -14.96 5.72 -0.31
CA SER A 40 -15.31 7.11 -0.01
C SER A 40 -14.09 8.01 0.26
N LEU A 41 -12.90 7.43 0.45
CA LEU A 41 -11.65 8.15 0.60
C LEU A 41 -11.16 8.66 -0.77
N SER A 42 -10.51 9.83 -0.78
CA SER A 42 -9.97 10.40 -2.03
C SER A 42 -8.82 9.54 -2.58
N THR A 43 -8.68 9.53 -3.90
CA THR A 43 -7.59 8.82 -4.59
C THR A 43 -6.22 9.34 -4.15
N GLU A 44 -6.11 10.65 -3.89
CA GLU A 44 -4.90 11.27 -3.36
C GLU A 44 -4.55 10.71 -1.97
N LEU A 45 -5.52 10.64 -1.05
CA LEU A 45 -5.32 10.09 0.29
C LEU A 45 -4.84 8.64 0.22
N LEU A 46 -5.53 7.81 -0.56
CA LEU A 46 -5.17 6.40 -0.74
C LEU A 46 -3.75 6.24 -1.31
N GLU A 47 -3.36 7.07 -2.27
CA GLU A 47 -2.02 7.03 -2.85
C GLU A 47 -0.95 7.46 -1.84
N GLN A 48 -1.18 8.51 -1.03
CA GLN A 48 -0.24 8.91 0.02
C GLN A 48 -0.08 7.84 1.10
N VAL A 49 -1.19 7.19 1.50
CA VAL A 49 -1.15 6.04 2.41
C VAL A 49 -0.37 4.88 1.78
N ARG A 50 -0.65 4.53 0.52
CA ARG A 50 0.08 3.45 -0.19
C ARG A 50 1.58 3.72 -0.25
N ARG A 51 1.98 4.96 -0.56
CA ARG A 51 3.38 5.40 -0.61
C ARG A 51 4.03 5.26 0.76
N THR A 52 3.40 5.77 1.81
CA THR A 52 3.86 5.64 3.21
C THR A 52 4.21 4.20 3.56
N ILE A 53 3.25 3.28 3.40
CA ILE A 53 3.43 1.87 3.79
C ILE A 53 4.53 1.21 2.94
N ALA A 54 4.74 1.64 1.69
CA ALA A 54 5.76 1.04 0.82
C ALA A 54 7.17 1.23 1.36
N PHE A 55 7.46 2.39 1.96
CA PHE A 55 8.75 2.68 2.58
C PHE A 55 8.92 1.91 3.90
N GLU A 56 7.88 1.88 4.74
CA GLU A 56 7.91 1.11 6.00
C GLU A 56 8.07 -0.40 5.78
N ASN A 57 7.47 -0.94 4.71
CA ASN A 57 7.62 -2.36 4.34
C ASN A 57 8.88 -2.64 3.49
N GLU A 58 9.65 -1.60 3.14
CA GLU A 58 10.85 -1.70 2.29
C GLU A 58 10.60 -2.42 0.95
N CYS A 59 9.39 -2.31 0.39
CA CYS A 59 9.06 -2.93 -0.90
C CYS A 59 9.60 -2.06 -2.04
N GLU A 60 10.81 -2.36 -2.53
CA GLU A 60 11.45 -1.60 -3.63
C GLU A 60 10.53 -1.42 -4.84
N TYR A 61 9.92 -2.50 -5.34
CA TYR A 61 8.95 -2.47 -6.43
C TYR A 61 7.79 -1.48 -6.20
N CYS A 62 7.37 -1.33 -4.95
CA CYS A 62 6.26 -0.49 -4.54
C CYS A 62 6.70 0.97 -4.27
N MET A 63 7.90 1.16 -3.71
CA MET A 63 8.52 2.45 -3.43
C MET A 63 8.75 3.22 -4.72
N VAL A 64 9.32 2.56 -5.73
CA VAL A 64 9.63 3.22 -7.01
C VAL A 64 8.41 3.54 -7.86
N LYS A 65 7.23 2.94 -7.56
CA LYS A 65 5.97 3.20 -8.29
C LYS A 65 5.46 4.63 -8.08
N GLY A 66 5.62 5.20 -6.88
CA GLY A 66 5.11 6.54 -6.55
C GLY A 66 6.11 7.43 -5.82
N GLY A 67 7.28 6.91 -5.45
CA GLY A 67 8.22 7.64 -4.62
C GLY A 67 7.64 8.01 -3.25
N LYS A 68 8.26 9.00 -2.63
CA LYS A 68 8.37 9.18 -1.19
C LYS A 68 7.38 10.22 -0.62
N VAL A 69 6.09 9.93 -0.42
CA VAL A 69 5.00 10.88 -0.01
C VAL A 69 5.11 12.31 -0.63
N ASP A 70 4.12 13.17 -0.47
CA ASP A 70 4.26 14.57 -0.90
C ASP A 70 4.77 15.39 0.29
N PRO A 71 5.99 15.97 0.24
CA PRO A 71 6.50 16.80 1.33
C PRO A 71 5.73 18.12 1.48
N TYR A 72 4.91 18.50 0.50
CA TYR A 72 4.08 19.71 0.53
C TYR A 72 2.60 19.41 0.82
N GLN A 73 2.29 18.21 1.33
CA GLN A 73 0.92 17.85 1.71
C GLN A 73 0.42 18.72 2.87
N THR A 74 -0.61 19.54 2.62
CA THR A 74 -1.19 20.45 3.60
C THR A 74 -2.56 20.00 4.13
N ASP A 75 -3.19 19.01 3.51
CA ASP A 75 -4.50 18.49 3.93
C ASP A 75 -4.36 17.72 5.25
N GLU A 76 -5.07 18.18 6.28
CA GLU A 76 -5.01 17.62 7.64
C GLU A 76 -5.49 16.18 7.69
N LYS A 77 -6.53 15.84 6.92
CA LYS A 77 -7.09 14.49 6.84
C LYS A 77 -6.10 13.53 6.19
N ILE A 78 -5.42 13.94 5.12
CA ILE A 78 -4.35 13.14 4.50
C ILE A 78 -3.18 12.96 5.46
N ASN A 79 -2.73 14.02 6.13
CA ASN A 79 -1.63 13.96 7.08
C ASN A 79 -1.94 13.02 8.25
N LEU A 80 -3.18 13.02 8.76
CA LEU A 80 -3.62 12.11 9.79
C LEU A 80 -3.64 10.64 9.31
N ALA A 81 -4.10 10.38 8.08
CA ALA A 81 -4.05 9.06 7.48
C ALA A 81 -2.60 8.54 7.27
N ILE A 82 -1.69 9.41 6.83
CA ILE A 82 -0.25 9.10 6.71
C ILE A 82 0.32 8.70 8.07
N ALA A 83 0.11 9.52 9.11
CA ALA A 83 0.61 9.25 10.45
C ALA A 83 0.06 7.93 11.01
N PHE A 84 -1.24 7.67 10.85
CA PHE A 84 -1.85 6.42 11.27
C PHE A 84 -1.27 5.21 10.52
N ALA A 85 -1.07 5.32 9.20
CA ALA A 85 -0.48 4.27 8.38
C ALA A 85 1.00 3.97 8.75
N GLN A 86 1.77 4.98 9.15
CA GLN A 86 3.12 4.82 9.68
C GLN A 86 3.10 3.99 10.97
N ILE A 87 2.28 4.39 11.96
CA ILE A 87 2.15 3.67 13.23
C ILE A 87 1.73 2.21 12.99
N PHE A 88 0.74 1.99 12.13
CA PHE A 88 0.29 0.64 11.76
C PHE A 88 1.44 -0.21 11.19
N SER A 89 2.25 0.37 10.31
CA SER A 89 3.32 -0.34 9.60
C SER A 89 4.52 -0.64 10.51
N ILE A 90 4.89 0.30 11.38
CA ILE A 90 5.97 0.14 12.36
C ILE A 90 5.57 -0.89 13.43
N ASN A 91 4.44 -0.66 14.10
CA ASN A 91 3.93 -1.56 15.13
C ASN A 91 2.43 -1.31 15.39
N HIS A 92 1.57 -1.99 14.63
CA HIS A 92 0.11 -1.94 14.81
C HIS A 92 -0.41 -2.23 16.22
N LYS A 93 0.39 -2.87 17.10
CA LYS A 93 0.01 -3.12 18.51
C LYS A 93 0.03 -1.86 19.37
N ASP A 94 0.69 -0.79 18.91
CA ASP A 94 0.72 0.50 19.61
C ASP A 94 -0.52 1.36 19.32
N ILE A 95 -1.36 0.93 18.36
CA ILE A 95 -2.64 1.57 18.07
C ILE A 95 -3.57 1.39 19.27
N SER A 96 -4.18 2.49 19.70
CA SER A 96 -4.98 2.60 20.92
C SER A 96 -6.23 3.44 20.66
N ASN A 97 -7.14 3.48 21.64
CA ASN A 97 -8.38 4.28 21.53
C ASN A 97 -8.10 5.75 21.20
N LYS A 98 -7.02 6.34 21.75
CA LYS A 98 -6.63 7.73 21.45
C LYS A 98 -6.35 7.97 19.97
N HIS A 99 -5.76 6.99 19.28
CA HIS A 99 -5.51 7.10 17.84
C HIS A 99 -6.83 7.09 17.05
N PHE A 100 -7.80 6.29 17.48
CA PHE A 100 -9.14 6.28 16.87
C PHE A 100 -9.97 7.51 17.23
N GLU A 101 -9.81 8.08 18.42
CA GLU A 101 -10.41 9.36 18.81
C GLU A 101 -9.92 10.48 17.88
N LEU A 102 -8.60 10.57 17.64
CA LEU A 102 -8.02 11.52 16.67
C LEU A 102 -8.57 11.28 15.25
N LEU A 103 -8.61 10.03 14.77
CA LEU A 103 -9.19 9.73 13.46
C LEU A 103 -10.65 10.22 13.35
N LYS A 104 -11.43 10.12 14.42
CA LYS A 104 -12.84 10.54 14.42
C LYS A 104 -13.04 12.06 14.37
N GLU A 105 -11.98 12.85 14.54
CA GLU A 105 -12.03 14.29 14.33
C GLU A 105 -12.21 14.62 12.83
N GLU A 106 -11.64 13.82 11.93
CA GLU A 106 -11.61 14.06 10.47
C GLU A 106 -12.32 13.00 9.61
N PHE A 107 -12.57 11.81 10.19
CA PHE A 107 -13.11 10.64 9.48
C PHE A 107 -14.40 10.13 10.12
N THR A 108 -15.34 9.71 9.27
CA THR A 108 -16.50 8.90 9.68
C THR A 108 -16.10 7.46 9.99
N ASP A 109 -16.92 6.72 10.75
CA ASP A 109 -16.68 5.29 11.01
C ASP A 109 -16.56 4.46 9.72
N LYS A 110 -17.31 4.84 8.66
CA LYS A 110 -17.20 4.22 7.34
C LYS A 110 -15.80 4.43 6.75
N GLU A 111 -15.33 5.67 6.72
CA GLU A 111 -14.01 6.00 6.18
C GLU A 111 -12.88 5.38 7.01
N ILE A 112 -13.01 5.33 8.33
CA ILE A 112 -12.05 4.64 9.21
C ILE A 112 -11.99 3.16 8.87
N SER A 113 -13.13 2.51 8.67
CA SER A 113 -13.20 1.10 8.26
C SER A 113 -12.52 0.86 6.91
N GLU A 114 -12.79 1.73 5.92
CA GLU A 114 -12.15 1.67 4.60
C GLU A 114 -10.63 1.90 4.70
N LEU A 115 -10.19 2.90 5.48
CA LEU A 115 -8.78 3.22 5.68
C LEU A 115 -8.03 2.04 6.31
N CYS A 116 -8.56 1.45 7.38
CA CYS A 116 -7.92 0.31 8.06
C CYS A 116 -7.84 -0.93 7.15
N THR A 117 -8.90 -1.17 6.37
CA THR A 117 -8.95 -2.28 5.41
C THR A 117 -7.93 -2.06 4.28
N PHE A 118 -7.86 -0.85 3.74
CA PHE A 118 -6.90 -0.46 2.73
C PHE A 118 -5.46 -0.62 3.21
N ILE A 119 -5.13 -0.07 4.38
CA ILE A 119 -3.78 -0.19 4.99
C ILE A 119 -3.41 -1.66 5.16
N SER A 120 -4.31 -2.50 5.68
CA SER A 120 -4.06 -3.92 5.91
C SER A 120 -3.80 -4.68 4.60
N PHE A 121 -4.63 -4.43 3.57
CA PHE A 121 -4.49 -5.05 2.26
C PHE A 121 -3.20 -4.63 1.56
N ILE A 122 -2.93 -3.32 1.49
CA ILE A 122 -1.73 -2.77 0.86
C ILE A 122 -0.47 -3.22 1.60
N SER A 123 -0.48 -3.25 2.94
CA SER A 123 0.64 -3.77 3.73
C SER A 123 0.93 -5.22 3.38
N SER A 124 -0.11 -6.04 3.21
CA SER A 124 0.05 -7.44 2.80
C SER A 124 0.65 -7.55 1.39
N SER A 125 0.13 -6.79 0.42
CA SER A 125 0.68 -6.74 -0.95
C SER A 125 2.16 -6.36 -0.97
N GLN A 126 2.54 -5.33 -0.23
CA GLN A 126 3.92 -4.84 -0.22
C GLN A 126 4.87 -5.78 0.50
N LYS A 127 4.43 -6.39 1.62
CA LYS A 127 5.18 -7.45 2.30
C LYS A 127 5.40 -8.65 1.39
N LEU A 128 4.39 -9.06 0.62
CA LEU A 128 4.56 -10.10 -0.41
C LEU A 128 5.63 -9.71 -1.43
N GLY A 129 5.58 -8.48 -1.96
CA GLY A 129 6.61 -7.95 -2.86
C GLY A 129 8.01 -8.05 -2.26
N ARG A 130 8.19 -7.59 -1.02
CA ARG A 130 9.46 -7.66 -0.27
C ARG A 130 9.95 -9.09 -0.08
N ILE A 131 9.12 -10.00 0.45
CA ILE A 131 9.57 -11.36 0.75
C ILE A 131 9.83 -12.20 -0.52
N TYR A 132 9.21 -11.86 -1.65
CA TYR A 132 9.51 -12.50 -2.93
C TYR A 132 10.73 -11.90 -3.65
N ASN A 133 11.39 -10.89 -3.07
CA ASN A 133 12.47 -10.15 -3.70
C ASN A 133 12.04 -9.55 -5.05
N LEU A 134 10.85 -8.97 -5.08
CA LEU A 134 10.37 -8.20 -6.23
C LEU A 134 10.97 -6.79 -6.15
N THR A 135 12.05 -6.58 -6.88
CA THR A 135 12.84 -5.35 -6.87
C THR A 135 12.35 -4.33 -7.92
N GLU A 136 12.95 -3.15 -7.94
CA GLU A 136 12.58 -2.06 -8.87
C GLU A 136 12.68 -2.44 -10.36
N GLU A 137 13.50 -3.43 -10.72
CA GLU A 137 13.70 -3.89 -12.10
C GLU A 137 12.42 -4.45 -12.74
N TYR A 138 11.47 -4.90 -11.92
CA TYR A 138 10.19 -5.44 -12.35
C TYR A 138 9.08 -4.39 -12.43
N GLN A 139 9.28 -3.18 -11.91
CA GLN A 139 8.26 -2.12 -11.89
C GLN A 139 8.27 -1.34 -13.20
N GLN A 140 7.37 -1.70 -14.10
CA GLN A 140 7.24 -1.06 -15.42
C GLN A 140 6.75 0.40 -15.33
N ASN A 141 6.00 0.73 -14.28
CA ASN A 141 5.42 2.06 -14.07
C ASN A 141 6.20 2.86 -13.01
N LYS A 142 7.52 2.64 -12.89
CA LYS A 142 8.32 3.35 -11.89
C LYS A 142 8.48 4.82 -12.27
N VAL A 143 8.34 5.70 -11.29
CA VAL A 143 8.50 7.16 -11.43
C VAL A 143 9.85 7.65 -10.91
N THR A 144 10.59 6.77 -10.23
CA THR A 144 11.91 7.02 -9.62
C THR A 144 12.70 5.71 -9.61
N SER A 145 13.95 5.73 -9.14
CA SER A 145 14.79 4.57 -8.88
C SER A 145 15.15 4.43 -7.40
N MET A 146 15.58 3.25 -6.97
CA MET A 146 16.09 3.05 -5.61
C MET A 146 17.30 3.93 -5.33
N LYS A 147 18.17 4.14 -6.33
CA LYS A 147 19.33 5.03 -6.26
C LYS A 147 18.96 6.48 -5.93
N GLU A 148 17.81 6.96 -6.41
CA GLU A 148 17.33 8.33 -6.15
C GLU A 148 16.62 8.46 -4.79
N LEU A 149 16.22 7.34 -4.18
CA LEU A 149 15.50 7.31 -2.90
C LEU A 149 16.41 7.19 -1.67
N THR A 150 17.61 6.62 -1.85
CA THR A 150 18.73 6.53 -0.88
C THR A 150 19.57 7.79 -0.86
#